data_AF-A0A957RJW9-F1
#
_entry.id   AF-A0A957RJW9-F1
#
_cell.length_a   1.000
_cell.length_b   1.000
_cell.length_c   1.000
_cell.angle_alpha   90.00
_cell.angle_beta   90.00
_cell.angle_gamma   90.00
#
_symmetry.space_group_name_H-M   'P 1'
#
loop_
_entity.id
_entity.type
_entity.pdbx_description
1 polymer ?
#
loop_
_entity_poly.entity_id
_entity_poly.type
_entity_poly.pdbx_seq_one_letter_code
_entity_poly.pdbx_strand_id
1 'polypeptide(L)'
;AKWGGTPYPDHRAMLDAGGIDAVYICTPTGSHALLGLDVVARNLPLFVEKPLDLDLKLAARFVEAAEQRKLITMTCFQWRYSPGYRRAQALIDGAPVALVTLRWYWTRPPIPWMWDRTLAGGQLVDQSIHLVDVGRGLAGDIATVYAAYNERQVNQDPEFHNWDAYAVTLRFKGGAVGTSASTYALFPEIQEPPSADFALRDRLVRVTDRGAAQFTPQGV
;
A
#
# COMPACT_ATOMS: atom_id res chain seq x y z
N ALA A 1 -7.98 -18.83 -22.69
CA ALA A 1 -7.03 -18.32 -21.66
C ALA A 1 -6.65 -19.45 -20.68
N LYS A 2 -5.49 -19.38 -20.01
CA LYS A 2 -4.99 -20.40 -19.03
C LYS A 2 -6.04 -20.81 -17.98
N TRP A 3 -6.95 -19.89 -17.63
CA TRP A 3 -7.94 -20.06 -16.57
C TRP A 3 -9.39 -20.11 -17.09
N GLY A 4 -9.59 -20.43 -18.37
CA GLY A 4 -10.94 -20.57 -18.95
C GLY A 4 -11.71 -19.27 -19.21
N GLY A 5 -11.16 -18.11 -18.85
CA GLY A 5 -11.77 -16.81 -19.14
C GLY A 5 -11.85 -16.47 -20.63
N THR A 6 -12.90 -15.72 -20.99
CA THR A 6 -13.12 -15.14 -22.32
C THR A 6 -12.32 -13.84 -22.45
N PRO A 7 -11.36 -13.74 -23.38
CA PRO A 7 -10.64 -12.50 -23.62
C PRO A 7 -11.52 -11.50 -24.39
N TYR A 8 -11.33 -10.22 -24.11
CA TYR A 8 -11.98 -9.11 -24.80
C TYR A 8 -10.91 -8.12 -25.30
N PRO A 9 -11.19 -7.35 -26.37
CA PRO A 9 -10.24 -6.39 -26.91
C PRO A 9 -9.95 -5.23 -25.93
N ASP A 10 -10.93 -4.86 -25.11
CA ASP A 10 -10.81 -3.86 -24.05
C ASP A 10 -11.80 -4.15 -22.91
N HIS A 11 -11.69 -3.39 -21.81
CA HIS A 11 -12.53 -3.56 -20.64
C HIS A 11 -13.98 -3.16 -20.89
N ARG A 12 -14.27 -2.23 -21.80
CA ARG A 12 -15.66 -1.80 -22.07
C ARG A 12 -16.41 -2.89 -22.82
N ALA A 13 -15.78 -3.50 -23.81
CA ALA A 13 -16.33 -4.66 -24.51
C ALA A 13 -16.61 -5.83 -23.54
N MET A 14 -15.70 -6.07 -22.60
CA MET A 14 -15.91 -7.07 -21.53
C MET A 14 -17.12 -6.71 -20.66
N LEU A 15 -17.19 -5.47 -20.20
CA LEU A 15 -18.25 -4.99 -19.33
C LEU A 15 -19.62 -5.01 -20.02
N ASP A 16 -19.67 -4.65 -21.30
CA ASP A 16 -20.90 -4.57 -22.11
C ASP A 16 -21.42 -5.95 -22.55
N ALA A 17 -20.53 -6.95 -22.64
CA ALA A 17 -20.94 -8.34 -22.88
C ALA A 17 -21.77 -8.93 -21.72
N GLY A 18 -21.65 -8.36 -20.51
CA GLY A 18 -22.40 -8.77 -19.34
C GLY A 18 -22.03 -10.16 -18.82
N GLY A 19 -22.86 -10.70 -17.92
CA GLY A 19 -22.67 -12.03 -17.33
C GLY A 19 -21.57 -12.11 -16.27
N ILE A 20 -21.11 -10.97 -15.76
CA ILE A 20 -20.13 -10.87 -14.67
C ILE A 20 -20.78 -10.29 -13.41
N ASP A 21 -20.38 -10.81 -12.26
CA ASP A 21 -20.90 -10.37 -10.96
C ASP A 21 -20.02 -9.32 -10.26
N ALA A 22 -18.74 -9.25 -10.64
CA ALA A 22 -17.75 -8.33 -10.08
C ALA A 22 -16.56 -8.13 -11.02
N VAL A 23 -15.77 -7.08 -10.78
CA VAL A 23 -14.58 -6.75 -11.58
C VAL A 23 -13.34 -6.64 -10.70
N TYR A 24 -12.21 -7.18 -11.17
CA TYR A 24 -10.90 -7.03 -10.57
C TYR A 24 -10.03 -6.17 -11.48
N ILE A 25 -9.58 -5.02 -10.98
CA ILE A 25 -8.72 -4.08 -11.69
C ILE A 25 -7.29 -4.24 -11.16
N CYS A 26 -6.45 -4.94 -11.93
CA CYS A 26 -5.04 -5.19 -11.63
C CYS A 26 -4.14 -4.71 -12.78
N THR A 27 -4.40 -3.51 -13.28
CA THR A 27 -3.70 -2.87 -14.41
C THR A 27 -2.55 -1.98 -13.90
N PRO A 28 -1.80 -1.27 -14.75
CA PRO A 28 -0.86 -0.26 -14.26
C PRO A 28 -1.57 0.87 -13.52
N THR A 29 -0.93 1.36 -12.45
CA THR A 29 -1.52 2.26 -11.43
C THR A 29 -2.33 3.43 -11.99
N GLY A 30 -1.81 4.16 -12.98
CA GLY A 30 -2.46 5.35 -13.54
C GLY A 30 -3.75 5.10 -14.32
N SER A 31 -4.20 3.85 -14.45
CA SER A 31 -5.46 3.50 -15.11
C SER A 31 -6.59 3.14 -14.14
N HIS A 32 -6.28 2.87 -12.88
CA HIS A 32 -7.20 2.27 -11.92
C HIS A 32 -8.50 3.05 -11.75
N ALA A 33 -8.44 4.36 -11.50
CA ALA A 33 -9.64 5.15 -11.24
C ALA A 33 -10.51 5.36 -12.48
N LEU A 34 -9.93 5.52 -13.66
CA LEU A 34 -10.69 5.64 -14.91
C LEU A 34 -11.44 4.34 -15.24
N LEU A 35 -10.74 3.20 -15.12
CA LEU A 35 -11.36 1.89 -15.28
C LEU A 35 -12.44 1.66 -14.20
N GLY A 36 -12.15 2.05 -12.96
CA GLY A 36 -13.09 1.97 -11.84
C GLY A 36 -14.38 2.74 -12.10
N LEU A 37 -14.29 3.96 -12.65
CA LEU A 37 -15.47 4.75 -13.03
C LEU A 37 -16.31 4.06 -14.12
N ASP A 38 -15.68 3.41 -15.10
CA ASP A 38 -16.39 2.64 -16.13
C ASP A 38 -17.12 1.42 -15.52
N VAL A 39 -16.56 0.79 -14.49
CA VAL A 39 -17.19 -0.31 -13.74
C VAL A 39 -18.36 0.21 -12.87
N VAL A 40 -18.15 1.32 -12.15
CA VAL A 40 -19.17 1.98 -11.32
C VAL A 40 -20.37 2.40 -12.15
N ALA A 41 -20.15 2.90 -13.38
CA ALA A 41 -21.22 3.28 -14.30
C ALA A 41 -22.16 2.12 -14.65
N ARG A 42 -21.68 0.88 -14.53
CA ARG A 42 -22.45 -0.36 -14.78
C ARG A 42 -22.95 -1.02 -13.51
N ASN A 43 -22.82 -0.33 -12.37
CA ASN A 43 -23.33 -0.75 -11.07
C ASN A 43 -22.79 -2.12 -10.62
N LEU A 44 -21.52 -2.40 -10.93
CA LEU A 44 -20.84 -3.64 -10.58
C LEU A 44 -19.94 -3.47 -9.34
N PRO A 45 -19.97 -4.43 -8.39
CA PRO A 45 -18.94 -4.56 -7.37
C PRO A 45 -17.54 -4.64 -7.95
N LEU A 46 -16.56 -4.10 -7.22
CA LEU A 46 -15.19 -4.09 -7.71
C LEU A 46 -14.12 -4.20 -6.64
N PHE A 47 -13.07 -4.92 -7.03
CA PHE A 47 -11.77 -4.97 -6.38
C PHE A 47 -10.77 -4.21 -7.24
N VAL A 48 -9.95 -3.37 -6.64
CA VAL A 48 -8.95 -2.55 -7.35
C VAL A 48 -7.60 -2.64 -6.65
N GLU A 49 -6.54 -2.85 -7.42
CA GLU A 49 -5.17 -2.82 -6.91
C GLU A 49 -4.81 -1.46 -6.31
N LYS A 50 -3.84 -1.47 -5.40
CA LYS A 50 -3.30 -0.24 -4.81
C LYS A 50 -2.24 0.39 -5.72
N PRO A 51 -2.03 1.71 -5.64
CA PRO A 51 -2.96 2.70 -5.11
C PRO A 51 -4.14 2.93 -6.07
N LEU A 52 -5.18 3.63 -5.62
CA LEU A 52 -6.37 3.90 -6.46
C LEU A 52 -6.07 4.74 -7.71
N ASP A 53 -5.15 5.68 -7.59
CA ASP A 53 -4.59 6.47 -8.69
C ASP A 53 -3.39 7.27 -8.15
N LEU A 54 -2.59 7.87 -9.04
CA LEU A 54 -1.59 8.88 -8.67
C LEU A 54 -2.21 10.29 -8.58
N ASP A 55 -3.31 10.54 -9.30
CA ASP A 55 -4.10 11.75 -9.14
C ASP A 55 -5.13 11.60 -8.02
N LEU A 56 -4.86 12.25 -6.89
CA LEU A 56 -5.73 12.23 -5.72
C LEU A 56 -7.15 12.74 -6.01
N LYS A 57 -7.31 13.73 -6.89
CA LYS A 57 -8.64 14.26 -7.25
C LYS A 57 -9.43 13.23 -8.05
N LEU A 58 -8.77 12.53 -8.96
CA LEU A 58 -9.39 11.48 -9.74
C LEU A 58 -9.76 10.27 -8.87
N ALA A 59 -8.86 9.85 -7.99
CA ALA A 59 -9.13 8.81 -6.99
C ALA A 59 -10.33 9.18 -6.10
N ALA A 60 -10.40 10.43 -5.61
CA ALA A 60 -11.52 10.89 -4.79
C ALA A 60 -12.86 10.85 -5.53
N ARG A 61 -12.89 11.30 -6.80
CA ARG A 61 -14.09 11.22 -7.65
C ARG A 61 -14.54 9.78 -7.87
N PHE A 62 -13.60 8.85 -8.05
CA PHE A 62 -13.90 7.44 -8.19
C PHE A 62 -14.52 6.87 -6.90
N VAL A 63 -13.93 7.15 -5.73
CA VAL A 63 -14.48 6.74 -4.43
C VAL A 63 -15.89 7.28 -4.23
N GLU A 64 -16.10 8.59 -4.46
CA GLU A 64 -17.40 9.23 -4.31
C GLU A 64 -18.46 8.58 -5.22
N ALA A 65 -18.13 8.34 -6.49
CA ALA A 65 -19.05 7.69 -7.42
C ALA A 65 -19.44 6.26 -6.98
N ALA A 66 -18.48 5.50 -6.46
CA ALA A 66 -18.74 4.16 -5.94
C ALA A 66 -19.61 4.17 -4.67
N GLU A 67 -19.36 5.12 -3.76
CA GLU A 67 -20.13 5.32 -2.53
C GLU A 67 -21.58 5.75 -2.82
N GLN A 68 -21.78 6.69 -3.75
CA GLN A 68 -23.11 7.15 -4.18
C GLN A 68 -23.96 5.99 -4.73
N ARG A 69 -23.32 5.03 -5.42
CA ARG A 69 -23.96 3.82 -5.94
C ARG A 69 -24.10 2.71 -4.89
N LYS A 70 -23.51 2.88 -3.70
CA LYS A 70 -23.48 1.89 -2.61
C LYS A 70 -22.93 0.54 -3.05
N LEU A 71 -21.91 0.57 -3.90
CA LEU A 71 -21.28 -0.64 -4.43
C LEU A 71 -20.40 -1.28 -3.36
N ILE A 72 -20.32 -2.62 -3.40
CA ILE A 72 -19.29 -3.34 -2.64
C ILE A 72 -17.95 -3.06 -3.33
N THR A 73 -17.03 -2.42 -2.61
CA THR A 73 -15.71 -2.06 -3.12
C THR A 73 -14.59 -2.50 -2.18
N MET A 74 -13.42 -2.80 -2.75
CA MET A 74 -12.22 -3.13 -1.99
C MET A 74 -10.96 -2.67 -2.72
N THR A 75 -10.05 -2.02 -2.00
CA THR A 75 -8.67 -1.81 -2.47
C THR A 75 -7.76 -2.94 -1.97
N CYS A 76 -6.82 -3.39 -2.80
CA CYS A 76 -5.87 -4.46 -2.48
C CYS A 76 -4.82 -4.08 -1.42
N PHE A 77 -5.25 -3.88 -0.18
CA PHE A 77 -4.36 -3.83 0.98
C PHE A 77 -4.23 -5.20 1.62
N GLN A 78 -3.69 -6.15 0.87
CA GLN A 78 -3.59 -7.57 1.24
C GLN A 78 -2.97 -7.83 2.64
N TRP A 79 -2.07 -6.96 3.11
CA TRP A 79 -1.44 -7.10 4.42
C TRP A 79 -2.44 -7.01 5.58
N ARG A 80 -3.53 -6.22 5.48
CA ARG A 80 -4.60 -6.17 6.49
C ARG A 80 -5.28 -7.51 6.73
N TYR A 81 -5.27 -8.37 5.72
CA TYR A 81 -5.92 -9.68 5.77
C TYR A 81 -4.93 -10.81 6.11
N SER A 82 -3.65 -10.47 6.28
CA SER A 82 -2.61 -11.43 6.64
C SER A 82 -2.80 -11.96 8.09
N PRO A 83 -2.35 -13.19 8.37
CA PRO A 83 -2.27 -13.69 9.75
C PRO A 83 -1.43 -12.80 10.67
N GLY A 84 -0.35 -12.19 10.14
CA GLY A 84 0.53 -11.28 10.87
C GLY A 84 -0.22 -10.05 11.38
N TYR A 85 -0.99 -9.39 10.52
CA TYR A 85 -1.80 -8.25 10.91
C TYR A 85 -2.82 -8.59 11.99
N ARG A 86 -3.58 -9.69 11.81
CA ARG A 86 -4.58 -10.14 12.79
C ARG A 86 -3.95 -10.45 14.15
N ARG A 87 -2.78 -11.10 14.16
CA ARG A 87 -2.02 -11.37 15.39
C ARG A 87 -1.58 -10.06 16.05
N ALA A 88 -1.03 -9.11 15.30
CA ALA A 88 -0.62 -7.84 15.86
C ALA A 88 -1.78 -7.01 16.41
N GLN A 89 -2.94 -7.02 15.75
CA GLN A 89 -4.15 -6.41 16.28
C GLN A 89 -4.52 -6.97 17.65
N ALA A 90 -4.48 -8.29 17.81
CA ALA A 90 -4.74 -8.96 19.09
C ALA A 90 -3.66 -8.69 20.16
N LEU A 91 -2.40 -8.49 19.75
CA LEU A 91 -1.30 -8.17 20.67
C LEU A 91 -1.33 -6.71 21.14
N ILE A 92 -1.79 -5.80 20.28
CA ILE A 92 -1.98 -4.38 20.61
C ILE A 92 -3.22 -4.23 21.51
N ASP A 93 -4.31 -4.93 21.19
CA ASP A 93 -5.54 -5.01 22.01
C ASP A 93 -6.09 -3.63 22.43
N GLY A 94 -6.06 -2.67 21.49
CA GLY A 94 -6.53 -1.30 21.75
C GLY A 94 -5.66 -0.49 22.72
N ALA A 95 -4.54 -1.02 23.21
CA ALA A 95 -3.64 -0.29 24.08
C ALA A 95 -2.98 0.89 23.33
N PRO A 96 -2.71 2.02 24.02
CA PRO A 96 -2.10 3.18 23.40
C PRO A 96 -0.71 2.87 22.82
N VAL A 97 -0.54 3.15 21.53
CA VAL A 97 0.75 3.07 20.84
C VAL A 97 1.50 4.39 21.06
N ALA A 98 2.75 4.32 21.50
CA ALA A 98 3.59 5.50 21.70
C ALA A 98 4.39 5.87 20.44
N LEU A 99 4.98 4.86 19.78
CA LEU A 99 5.85 5.02 18.62
C LEU A 99 5.54 3.98 17.55
N VAL A 100 5.51 4.42 16.29
CA VAL A 100 5.40 3.56 15.10
C VAL A 100 6.66 3.68 14.25
N THR A 101 7.31 2.57 13.91
CA THR A 101 8.44 2.56 12.97
C THR A 101 8.12 1.66 11.78
N LEU A 102 8.02 2.25 10.60
CA LEU A 102 7.78 1.54 9.34
C LEU A 102 9.08 1.49 8.56
N ARG A 103 9.47 0.31 8.08
CA ARG A 103 10.73 0.10 7.38
C ARG A 103 10.55 -0.80 6.17
N TRP A 104 10.95 -0.31 5.01
CA TRP A 104 11.04 -1.12 3.80
C TRP A 104 12.34 -0.86 3.06
N TYR A 105 13.30 -1.76 3.26
CA TYR A 105 14.61 -1.67 2.63
C TYR A 105 14.68 -2.68 1.52
N TRP A 106 14.87 -2.20 0.29
CA TRP A 106 14.85 -3.06 -0.88
C TRP A 106 15.72 -2.52 -1.99
N THR A 107 15.75 -3.27 -3.08
CA THR A 107 16.32 -2.86 -4.37
C THR A 107 15.21 -2.37 -5.29
N ARG A 108 15.54 -2.05 -6.54
CA ARG A 108 14.56 -1.65 -7.55
C ARG A 108 13.55 -2.77 -7.86
N PRO A 109 12.30 -2.41 -8.23
CA PRO A 109 11.32 -3.38 -8.70
C PRO A 109 11.78 -4.13 -9.96
N PRO A 110 11.32 -5.37 -10.21
CA PRO A 110 11.68 -6.13 -11.41
C PRO A 110 10.99 -5.65 -12.69
N ILE A 111 10.01 -4.74 -12.59
CA ILE A 111 9.20 -4.27 -13.71
C ILE A 111 9.67 -2.86 -14.11
N PRO A 112 10.18 -2.64 -15.34
CA PRO A 112 10.84 -1.39 -15.72
C PRO A 112 10.00 -0.12 -15.58
N TRP A 113 8.70 -0.15 -15.88
CA TRP A 113 7.86 1.05 -15.76
C TRP A 113 7.78 1.57 -14.32
N MET A 114 8.04 0.73 -13.31
CA MET A 114 8.06 1.14 -11.90
C MET A 114 9.31 1.93 -11.52
N TRP A 115 10.32 1.96 -12.39
CA TRP A 115 11.53 2.76 -12.17
C TRP A 115 11.27 4.24 -12.39
N ASP A 116 10.23 4.59 -13.14
CA ASP A 116 9.78 5.96 -13.30
C ASP A 116 8.77 6.33 -12.21
N ARG A 117 9.18 7.26 -11.33
CA ARG A 117 8.34 7.80 -10.27
C ARG A 117 7.07 8.47 -10.80
N THR A 118 7.09 9.05 -11.99
CA THR A 118 5.90 9.70 -12.58
C THR A 118 4.83 8.69 -13.00
N LEU A 119 5.21 7.42 -13.22
CA LEU A 119 4.31 6.34 -13.59
C LEU A 119 3.88 5.49 -12.38
N ALA A 120 4.76 5.30 -11.39
CA ALA A 120 4.52 4.43 -10.23
C ALA A 120 4.33 5.16 -8.89
N GLY A 121 4.63 6.46 -8.82
CA GLY A 121 4.55 7.25 -7.59
C GLY A 121 5.75 7.10 -6.65
N GLY A 122 6.70 6.21 -6.97
CA GLY A 122 7.88 5.95 -6.13
C GLY A 122 7.62 4.94 -5.02
N GLN A 123 8.67 4.58 -4.27
CA GLN A 123 8.58 3.47 -3.30
C GLN A 123 7.52 3.70 -2.23
N LEU A 124 7.36 4.93 -1.77
CA LEU A 124 6.36 5.26 -0.75
C LEU A 124 4.94 4.94 -1.21
N VAL A 125 4.65 5.19 -2.48
CA VAL A 125 3.31 5.03 -3.08
C VAL A 125 3.07 3.61 -3.57
N ASP A 126 4.07 2.96 -4.15
CA ASP A 126 3.91 1.60 -4.69
C ASP A 126 4.09 0.51 -3.62
N GLN A 127 5.15 0.58 -2.81
CA GLN A 127 5.52 -0.50 -1.89
C GLN A 127 5.14 -0.15 -0.46
N SER A 128 5.77 0.89 0.10
CA SER A 128 5.63 1.26 1.52
C SER A 128 4.20 1.67 1.90
N ILE A 129 3.33 1.91 0.92
CA ILE A 129 1.90 2.13 1.14
C ILE A 129 1.25 1.00 1.93
N HIS A 130 1.70 -0.25 1.79
CA HIS A 130 1.21 -1.35 2.64
C HIS A 130 1.60 -1.16 4.12
N LEU A 131 2.80 -0.68 4.41
CA LEU A 131 3.22 -0.39 5.78
C LEU A 131 2.50 0.84 6.34
N VAL A 132 2.27 1.88 5.52
CA VAL A 132 1.45 3.03 5.90
C VAL A 132 0.03 2.59 6.25
N ASP A 133 -0.53 1.69 5.44
CA ASP A 133 -1.86 1.13 5.63
C ASP A 133 -1.97 0.26 6.91
N VAL A 134 -0.95 -0.56 7.20
CA VAL A 134 -0.83 -1.31 8.45
C VAL A 134 -0.66 -0.38 9.65
N GLY A 135 0.20 0.63 9.54
CA GLY A 135 0.39 1.67 10.55
C GLY A 135 -0.93 2.37 10.89
N ARG A 136 -1.69 2.77 9.86
CA ARG A 136 -3.02 3.37 10.05
C ARG A 136 -4.03 2.42 10.69
N GLY A 137 -4.01 1.16 10.27
CA GLY A 137 -4.93 0.15 10.77
C GLY A 137 -4.72 -0.21 12.25
N LEU A 138 -3.48 -0.15 12.73
CA LEU A 138 -3.12 -0.56 14.09
C LEU A 138 -2.87 0.60 15.07
N ALA A 139 -2.48 1.78 14.58
CA ALA A 139 -2.22 2.97 15.41
C ALA A 139 -3.20 4.14 15.15
N GLY A 140 -4.16 3.97 14.24
CA GLY A 140 -5.16 4.99 13.88
C GLY A 140 -4.73 5.90 12.73
N ASP A 141 -5.57 6.88 12.38
CA ASP A 141 -5.28 7.78 11.26
C ASP A 141 -4.07 8.70 11.51
N ILE A 142 -3.37 9.04 10.43
CA ILE A 142 -2.28 10.02 10.43
C ILE A 142 -2.89 11.43 10.28
N ALA A 143 -2.47 12.35 11.14
CA ALA A 143 -2.89 13.76 11.15
C ALA A 143 -1.98 14.65 10.30
N THR A 144 -0.66 14.49 10.43
CA THR A 144 0.32 15.31 9.71
C THR A 144 1.54 14.49 9.33
N VAL A 145 2.21 14.89 8.25
CA VAL A 145 3.46 14.30 7.79
C VAL A 145 4.51 15.37 7.51
N TYR A 146 5.78 15.00 7.66
CA TYR A 146 6.91 15.72 7.08
C TYR A 146 7.76 14.71 6.32
N ALA A 147 8.05 14.96 5.05
CA ALA A 147 8.78 14.03 4.20
C ALA A 147 10.07 14.67 3.68
N ALA A 148 11.14 13.89 3.73
CA ALA A 148 12.38 14.15 3.02
C ALA A 148 12.69 12.96 2.11
N TYR A 149 13.29 13.24 0.97
CA TYR A 149 13.73 12.25 0.00
C TYR A 149 15.11 12.66 -0.53
N ASN A 150 15.88 11.70 -1.05
CA ASN A 150 17.20 12.01 -1.55
C ASN A 150 17.12 12.75 -2.89
N GLU A 151 17.74 13.93 -2.96
CA GLU A 151 17.86 14.71 -4.20
C GLU A 151 19.06 14.27 -5.06
N ARG A 152 20.07 13.66 -4.43
CA ARG A 152 21.20 13.04 -5.10
C ARG A 152 20.97 11.55 -5.22
N GLN A 153 20.86 11.06 -6.46
CA GLN A 153 20.76 9.64 -6.72
C GLN A 153 22.04 8.90 -6.31
N VAL A 154 21.85 7.83 -5.55
CA VAL A 154 22.87 6.84 -5.17
C VAL A 154 22.80 5.65 -6.12
N ASN A 155 21.61 5.30 -6.61
CA ASN A 155 21.47 4.34 -7.69
C ASN A 155 22.11 4.92 -8.97
N GLN A 156 23.00 4.15 -9.57
CA GLN A 156 23.78 4.55 -10.75
C GLN A 156 23.18 4.06 -12.06
N ASP A 157 22.05 3.36 -12.01
CA ASP A 157 21.36 2.92 -13.21
C ASP A 157 20.68 4.12 -13.91
N PRO A 158 21.06 4.46 -15.15
CA PRO A 158 20.56 5.63 -15.85
C PRO A 158 19.07 5.54 -16.22
N GLU A 159 18.48 4.34 -16.23
CA GLU A 159 17.05 4.13 -16.50
C GLU A 159 16.20 4.26 -15.23
N PHE A 160 16.83 4.43 -14.06
CA PHE A 160 16.15 4.51 -12.78
C PHE A 160 15.74 5.95 -12.44
N HIS A 161 14.60 6.38 -12.99
CA HIS A 161 14.02 7.70 -12.76
C HIS A 161 13.16 7.78 -11.48
N ASN A 162 13.77 7.45 -10.32
CA ASN A 162 13.12 7.48 -9.01
C ASN A 162 14.01 8.13 -7.94
N TRP A 163 13.41 8.46 -6.80
CA TRP A 163 14.18 8.69 -5.58
C TRP A 163 14.57 7.35 -4.98
N ASP A 164 15.78 7.27 -4.43
CA ASP A 164 16.30 6.06 -3.82
C ASP A 164 15.88 5.89 -2.37
N ALA A 165 15.56 6.97 -1.66
CA ALA A 165 15.29 6.94 -0.23
C ALA A 165 14.22 7.95 0.16
N TYR A 166 13.40 7.54 1.13
CA TYR A 166 12.32 8.31 1.72
C TYR A 166 12.44 8.22 3.24
N ALA A 167 12.42 9.37 3.90
CA ALA A 167 12.35 9.51 5.34
C ALA A 167 11.13 10.38 5.68
N VAL A 168 10.10 9.77 6.27
CA VAL A 168 8.82 10.43 6.54
C VAL A 168 8.52 10.38 8.04
N THR A 169 8.36 11.54 8.66
CA THR A 169 7.84 11.65 10.04
C THR A 169 6.32 11.72 10.01
N LEU A 170 5.68 10.99 10.91
CA LEU A 170 4.23 10.83 11.03
C LEU A 170 3.76 11.31 12.42
N ARG A 171 2.64 12.03 12.46
CA ARG A 171 1.88 12.25 13.71
C ARG A 171 0.51 11.65 13.56
N PHE A 172 0.12 10.77 14.48
CA PHE A 172 -1.18 10.11 14.47
C PHE A 172 -2.22 10.90 15.26
N LYS A 173 -3.50 10.82 14.86
CA LYS A 173 -4.61 11.45 15.58
C LYS A 173 -4.75 10.91 17.01
N GLY A 174 -4.36 9.66 17.25
CA GLY A 174 -4.34 9.03 18.57
C GLY A 174 -3.17 9.45 19.47
N GLY A 175 -2.31 10.37 19.04
CA GLY A 175 -1.18 10.89 19.83
C GLY A 175 0.15 10.16 19.61
N ALA A 176 0.14 8.99 18.98
CA ALA A 176 1.37 8.30 18.59
C ALA A 176 2.19 9.16 17.61
N VAL A 177 3.51 9.06 17.70
CA VAL A 177 4.43 9.57 16.67
C VAL A 177 5.00 8.41 15.89
N GLY A 178 5.53 8.66 14.70
CA GLY A 178 6.18 7.61 13.94
C GLY A 178 7.12 8.08 12.86
N THR A 179 7.82 7.12 12.29
CA THR A 179 8.68 7.30 11.13
C THR A 179 8.44 6.20 10.11
N SER A 180 8.55 6.54 8.83
CA SER A 180 8.64 5.62 7.73
C SER A 180 9.96 5.83 7.01
N ALA A 181 10.80 4.81 6.98
CA ALA A 181 12.05 4.78 6.24
C ALA A 181 11.95 3.73 5.13
N SER A 182 12.07 4.15 3.88
CA SER A 182 12.12 3.21 2.76
C SER A 182 13.19 3.56 1.76
N THR A 183 13.83 2.54 1.18
CA THR A 183 14.84 2.74 0.15
C THR A 183 14.82 1.68 -0.95
N TYR A 184 15.14 2.10 -2.18
CA TYR A 184 15.49 1.29 -3.34
C TYR A 184 17.01 1.23 -3.60
N ALA A 185 17.82 1.87 -2.75
CA ALA A 185 19.27 2.01 -2.96
C ALA A 185 20.07 0.71 -2.78
N LEU A 186 19.43 -0.36 -2.30
CA LEU A 186 20.16 -1.58 -1.95
C LEU A 186 20.36 -2.49 -3.16
N PHE A 187 21.40 -3.31 -3.07
CA PHE A 187 21.62 -4.41 -3.99
C PHE A 187 20.64 -5.57 -3.72
N PRO A 188 20.24 -6.37 -4.74
CA PRO A 188 19.33 -7.50 -4.58
C PRO A 188 19.75 -8.56 -3.54
N GLU A 189 21.04 -8.64 -3.24
CA GLU A 189 21.65 -9.54 -2.25
C GLU A 189 21.39 -9.09 -0.81
N ILE A 190 21.08 -7.80 -0.59
CA ILE A 190 20.78 -7.25 0.73
C ILE A 190 19.26 -7.30 0.93
N GLN A 191 18.79 -8.38 1.56
CA GLN A 191 17.37 -8.59 1.81
C GLN A 191 17.04 -8.46 3.28
N GLU A 192 16.22 -7.47 3.57
CA GLU A 192 15.68 -7.20 4.89
C GLU A 192 14.16 -7.31 4.81
N PRO A 193 13.51 -8.10 5.68
CA PRO A 193 12.06 -8.20 5.65
C PRO A 193 11.45 -6.82 5.97
N PRO A 194 10.46 -6.37 5.19
CA PRO A 194 9.72 -5.16 5.53
C PRO A 194 9.05 -5.33 6.89
N SER A 195 9.05 -4.27 7.69
CA SER A 195 8.60 -4.34 9.08
C SER A 195 7.82 -3.11 9.52
N ALA A 196 6.79 -3.31 10.34
CA ALA A 196 6.10 -2.28 11.09
C ALA A 196 6.18 -2.60 12.59
N ASP A 197 6.80 -1.70 13.34
CA ASP A 197 6.98 -1.80 14.78
C ASP A 197 6.03 -0.85 15.49
N PHE A 198 5.42 -1.33 16.57
CA PHE A 198 4.50 -0.60 17.42
C PHE A 198 5.00 -0.71 18.86
N ALA A 199 5.55 0.38 19.38
CA ALA A 199 6.03 0.43 20.76
C ALA A 199 4.89 0.83 21.69
N LEU A 200 4.62 -0.03 22.66
CA LEU A 200 3.71 0.21 23.78
C LEU A 200 4.54 0.28 25.08
N ARG A 201 3.87 0.54 26.21
CA ARG A 201 4.55 0.71 27.51
C ARG A 201 5.29 -0.55 27.96
N ASP A 202 4.68 -1.71 27.77
CA ASP A 202 5.10 -3.00 28.32
C ASP A 202 5.56 -4.01 27.26
N ARG A 203 5.35 -3.70 25.98
CA ARG A 203 5.72 -4.56 24.86
C ARG A 203 6.01 -3.78 23.59
N LEU A 204 6.82 -4.39 22.72
CA LEU A 204 6.96 -4.02 21.32
C LEU A 204 6.24 -5.07 20.48
N VAL A 205 5.42 -4.65 19.52
CA VAL A 205 4.79 -5.54 18.54
C VAL A 205 5.41 -5.26 17.17
N ARG A 206 5.95 -6.29 16.53
CA ARG A 206 6.53 -6.20 15.17
C ARG A 206 5.69 -7.01 14.20
N VAL A 207 5.29 -6.39 13.10
CA VAL A 207 4.65 -7.04 11.94
C VAL A 207 5.65 -7.10 10.81
N THR A 208 5.74 -8.24 10.13
CA THR A 208 6.46 -8.41 8.86
C THR A 208 5.58 -9.09 7.83
N ASP A 209 6.10 -9.23 6.61
CA ASP A 209 5.53 -10.07 5.56
C ASP A 209 5.38 -11.56 5.97
N ARG A 210 6.09 -12.00 7.01
CA ARG A 210 6.10 -13.38 7.51
C ARG A 210 5.22 -13.63 8.73
N GLY A 211 4.71 -12.58 9.39
CA GLY A 211 3.89 -12.74 10.59
C GLY A 211 3.99 -11.57 11.57
N ALA A 212 3.74 -11.84 12.84
CA ALA A 212 3.92 -10.86 13.90
C ALA A 212 4.51 -11.48 15.17
N ALA A 213 5.37 -10.72 15.85
CA ALA A 213 6.00 -11.08 17.11
C ALA A 213 5.74 -10.00 18.16
N GLN A 214 5.71 -10.39 19.44
CA GLN A 214 5.76 -9.47 20.56
C GLN A 214 7.13 -9.57 21.22
N PHE A 215 7.57 -8.51 21.88
CA PHE A 215 8.80 -8.51 22.66
C PHE A 215 8.48 -7.88 24.01
N THR A 216 8.81 -8.60 25.07
CA THR A 216 8.50 -8.26 26.46
C THR A 216 9.75 -8.43 27.32
N PRO A 217 9.76 -7.95 28.57
CA PRO A 217 10.84 -8.28 29.51
C PRO A 217 11.04 -9.78 29.74
N GLN A 218 10.02 -10.60 29.47
CA GLN A 218 10.05 -12.06 29.61
C GLN A 218 10.55 -12.79 28.36
N GLY A 219 10.84 -12.06 27.27
CA GLY A 219 11.29 -12.61 26.00
C GLY A 219 10.36 -12.27 24.83
N VAL A 220 10.56 -13.02 23.73
CA VAL A 220 9.82 -12.90 22.45
C VAL A 220 8.64 -13.87 22.42
#